data_AF-A0A835PWG9-F1
#
_entry.id   AF-A0A835PWG9-F1
#
_cell.length_a   1.000
_cell.length_b   1.000
_cell.length_c   1.000
_cell.angle_alpha   90.00
_cell.angle_beta   90.00
_cell.angle_gamma   90.00
#
_symmetry.space_group_name_H-M   'P 1'
#
loop_
_entity.id
_entity.type
_entity.pdbx_description
1 polymer ?
#
loop_
_entity_poly.entity_id
_entity_poly.type
_entity_poly.pdbx_seq_one_letter_code
_entity_poly.pdbx_strand_id
1 'polypeptide(L)'
;MCCLSQAWSNDLYKSVEHRVMTNGKVERYSIAYFLCPSYEFTIGSYRKPSRYRNFTFGEFRKQVQEDVKKIGYKVGLSRFLA
;
A
#
# COMPACT_ATOMS: atom_id res chain seq x y z
N MET A 1 -1.64 -4.32 -3.61
CA MET A 1 -0.56 -3.90 -2.70
C MET A 1 0.50 -3.13 -3.51
N CYS A 2 0.31 -1.84 -3.83
CA CYS A 2 1.35 -1.01 -4.46
C CYS A 2 1.08 0.49 -4.23
N CYS A 3 0.81 0.88 -2.98
CA CYS A 3 0.53 2.27 -2.63
C CYS A 3 1.81 3.09 -2.35
N LEU A 4 2.99 2.46 -2.35
CA LEU A 4 4.24 3.17 -2.02
C LEU A 4 4.59 4.22 -3.08
N SER A 5 4.31 3.93 -4.37
CA SER A 5 4.48 4.90 -5.46
C SER A 5 3.59 6.13 -5.31
N GLN A 6 2.40 5.98 -4.71
CA GLN A 6 1.50 7.10 -4.43
C GLN A 6 2.07 8.01 -3.35
N ALA A 7 2.59 7.45 -2.27
CA ALA A 7 3.23 8.23 -1.20
C ALA A 7 4.50 8.95 -1.72
N TRP A 8 5.36 8.24 -2.45
CA TRP A 8 6.59 8.79 -3.01
C TRP A 8 6.34 9.90 -4.04
N SER A 9 5.32 9.76 -4.87
CA SER A 9 4.98 10.73 -5.93
C SER A 9 4.07 11.88 -5.47
N ASN A 10 3.72 11.91 -4.17
CA ASN A 10 2.81 12.90 -3.59
C ASN A 10 1.44 12.94 -4.31
N ASP A 11 0.81 11.77 -4.47
CA ASP A 11 -0.47 11.55 -5.16
C ASP A 11 -0.50 11.79 -6.67
N LEU A 12 0.65 11.99 -7.32
CA LEU A 12 0.71 12.06 -8.78
C LEU A 12 0.31 10.71 -9.40
N TYR A 13 0.82 9.61 -8.85
CA TYR A 13 0.39 8.26 -9.21
C TYR A 13 -0.56 7.72 -8.15
N LYS A 14 -1.79 7.38 -8.54
CA LYS A 14 -2.79 6.83 -7.62
C LYS A 14 -2.71 5.30 -7.60
N SER A 15 -2.72 4.73 -6.39
CA SER A 15 -2.86 3.30 -6.20
C SER A 15 -4.24 2.85 -6.68
N VAL A 16 -4.27 1.87 -7.58
CA VAL A 16 -5.52 1.37 -8.15
C VAL A 16 -6.18 0.37 -7.20
N GLU A 17 -7.44 0.63 -6.88
CA GLU A 17 -8.32 -0.35 -6.24
C GLU A 17 -8.73 -1.41 -7.25
N HIS A 18 -8.53 -2.68 -6.89
CA HIS A 18 -8.89 -3.82 -7.72
C HIS A 18 -9.58 -4.88 -6.86
N ARG A 19 -10.59 -5.52 -7.44
CA ARG A 19 -11.31 -6.64 -6.84
C ARG A 19 -11.40 -7.79 -7.82
N VAL A 20 -11.47 -9.01 -7.29
CA VAL A 20 -11.74 -10.21 -8.08
C VAL A 20 -13.11 -10.73 -7.69
N MET A 21 -13.95 -11.05 -8.67
CA MET A 21 -15.26 -11.67 -8.47
C MET A 21 -15.16 -13.17 -8.76
N THR A 22 -15.89 -13.98 -7.99
CA THR A 22 -15.96 -15.42 -8.21
C THR A 22 -16.75 -15.74 -9.48
N ASN A 23 -16.33 -16.80 -10.19
CA ASN A 23 -17.08 -17.37 -11.31
C ASN A 23 -17.59 -18.75 -10.89
N GLY A 24 -18.91 -18.95 -10.92
CA GLY A 24 -19.54 -20.21 -10.50
C GLY A 24 -19.48 -21.35 -11.53
N LYS A 25 -18.97 -21.09 -12.75
CA LYS A 25 -18.97 -22.06 -13.85
C LYS A 25 -17.61 -22.63 -14.19
N VAL A 26 -16.55 -21.85 -14.03
CA VAL A 26 -15.19 -22.22 -14.41
C VAL A 26 -14.18 -21.64 -13.43
N GLU A 27 -13.14 -22.42 -13.18
CA GLU A 27 -12.04 -22.05 -12.28
C GLU A 27 -11.16 -20.97 -12.92
N ARG A 28 -10.65 -20.06 -12.09
CA ARG A 28 -9.71 -19.02 -12.51
C ARG A 28 -8.44 -19.11 -11.66
N TYR A 29 -7.32 -19.35 -12.33
CA TYR A 29 -5.99 -19.31 -11.73
C TYR A 29 -5.30 -17.98 -12.04
N SER A 30 -4.64 -17.39 -11.05
CA SER A 30 -3.84 -16.17 -11.25
C SER A 30 -2.67 -16.10 -10.30
N ILE A 31 -1.55 -15.56 -10.76
CA ILE A 31 -0.35 -15.31 -9.97
C ILE A 31 -0.17 -13.80 -9.87
N ALA A 32 0.00 -13.28 -8.66
CA ALA A 32 0.25 -11.87 -8.42
C ALA A 32 1.73 -11.64 -8.07
N TYR A 33 2.32 -10.60 -8.66
CA TYR A 33 3.67 -10.16 -8.36
C TYR A 33 3.65 -8.75 -7.78
N PHE A 34 4.46 -8.50 -6.75
CA PHE A 34 4.59 -7.19 -6.12
C PHE A 34 6.07 -6.84 -5.97
N LEU A 35 6.49 -5.74 -6.60
CA LEU A 35 7.82 -5.17 -6.39
C LEU A 35 7.78 -4.29 -5.13
N CYS A 36 8.57 -4.67 -4.12
CA CYS A 36 8.65 -3.94 -2.86
C CYS A 36 10.11 -3.55 -2.56
N PRO A 37 10.37 -2.37 -1.99
CA PRO A 37 11.71 -1.99 -1.55
C PRO A 37 12.12 -2.77 -0.29
N SER A 38 13.37 -2.60 0.14
CA SER A 38 13.85 -3.14 1.42
C SER A 38 13.03 -2.60 2.60
N TYR A 39 12.94 -3.36 3.69
CA TYR A 39 12.20 -2.98 4.90
C TYR A 39 12.69 -1.66 5.51
N GLU A 40 14.00 -1.42 5.46
CA GLU A 40 14.65 -0.20 5.99
C GLU A 40 14.53 0.99 5.03
N PHE A 41 13.99 0.80 3.83
CA PHE A 41 13.86 1.88 2.86
C PHE A 41 12.84 2.90 3.34
N THR A 42 13.28 4.16 3.51
CA THR A 42 12.42 5.28 3.88
C THR A 42 11.66 5.79 2.67
N ILE A 43 10.35 5.84 2.78
CA ILE A 43 9.41 6.38 1.81
C ILE A 43 9.07 7.80 2.27
N GLY A 44 9.36 8.76 1.38
CA GLY A 44 9.00 10.16 1.55
C GLY A 44 8.79 10.80 0.18
N SER A 45 7.99 11.86 0.15
CA SER A 45 7.76 12.65 -1.06
C SER A 45 8.98 13.50 -1.39
N TYR A 46 9.40 13.53 -2.65
CA TYR A 46 10.40 14.51 -3.11
C TYR A 46 9.81 15.94 -3.21
N ARG A 47 8.49 16.05 -3.34
CA ARG A 47 7.76 17.33 -3.48
C ARG A 47 7.37 17.90 -2.12
N LYS A 48 7.44 19.23 -1.99
CA LYS A 48 6.95 19.99 -0.83
C LYS A 48 5.75 20.87 -1.20
N PRO A 49 4.75 21.02 -0.31
CA PRO A 49 4.60 20.30 0.95
C PRO A 49 4.32 18.79 0.74
N SER A 50 4.82 17.96 1.64
CA SER A 50 4.58 16.51 1.60
C SER A 50 3.24 16.20 2.24
N ARG A 51 2.38 15.42 1.57
CA ARG A 51 1.10 14.98 2.14
C ARG A 51 1.26 13.85 3.14
N TYR A 52 2.35 13.11 3.06
CA TYR A 52 2.66 11.98 3.92
C TYR A 52 3.88 12.30 4.78
N ARG A 53 3.87 11.85 6.04
CA ARG A 53 5.09 11.84 6.85
C ARG A 53 6.07 10.83 6.26
N ASN A 54 7.35 10.94 6.60
CA ASN A 54 8.31 9.89 6.24
C ASN A 54 8.02 8.63 7.07
N PHE A 55 8.09 7.47 6.41
CA PHE A 55 7.93 6.15 7.04
C PHE A 55 8.74 5.10 6.29
N THR A 56 9.11 4.00 6.94
CA THR A 56 9.80 2.90 6.26
C THR A 56 8.81 1.88 5.69
N PHE A 57 9.24 1.10 4.69
CA PHE A 57 8.41 0.01 4.20
C PHE A 57 8.08 -1.02 5.29
N GLY A 58 9.00 -1.25 6.24
CA GLY A 58 8.76 -2.09 7.41
C GLY A 58 7.67 -1.55 8.33
N GLU A 59 7.67 -0.25 8.62
CA GLU A 59 6.59 0.40 9.39
C GLU A 59 5.24 0.25 8.69
N PHE A 60 5.20 0.47 7.37
CA PHE A 60 3.99 0.27 6.58
C PHE A 60 3.47 -1.17 6.69
N ARG A 61 4.35 -2.17 6.52
CA ARG A 61 3.96 -3.58 6.64
C ARG A 61 3.45 -3.93 8.02
N LYS A 62 4.09 -3.44 9.07
CA LYS A 62 3.68 -3.65 10.46
C LYS A 62 2.31 -3.05 10.73
N GLN A 63 2.08 -1.78 10.33
CA GLN A 63 0.78 -1.12 10.48
C GLN A 63 -0.34 -1.88 9.76
N VAL A 64 -0.09 -2.36 8.53
CA VAL A 64 -1.06 -3.16 7.78
C VAL A 64 -1.42 -4.46 8.53
N GLN A 65 -0.43 -5.14 9.10
CA GLN A 65 -0.69 -6.33 9.91
C GLN A 65 -1.50 -6.01 11.17
N GLU A 66 -1.20 -4.90 11.85
CA GLU A 66 -1.96 -4.46 13.00
C GLU A 66 -3.41 -4.08 12.66
N ASP A 67 -3.63 -3.38 11.54
CA ASP A 67 -4.98 -3.05 11.07
C ASP A 67 -5.76 -4.34 10.79
N VAL A 68 -5.20 -5.28 10.02
CA VAL A 68 -5.87 -6.55 9.71
C VAL A 68 -6.19 -7.34 10.98
N LYS A 69 -5.29 -7.36 11.97
CA LYS A 69 -5.54 -8.03 13.26
C LYS A 69 -6.63 -7.35 14.09
N LYS A 70 -6.71 -6.02 14.07
CA LYS A 70 -7.63 -5.25 14.93
C LYS A 70 -9.03 -5.10 14.32
N ILE A 71 -9.12 -4.83 13.02
CA ILE A 71 -10.37 -4.47 12.33
C ILE A 71 -10.72 -5.40 11.16
N GLY A 72 -9.88 -6.39 10.85
CA GLY A 72 -10.13 -7.37 9.79
C GLY A 72 -9.81 -6.88 8.38
N TYR A 73 -9.42 -5.60 8.20
CA TYR A 73 -9.06 -5.05 6.90
C TYR A 73 -7.90 -4.04 6.99
N LYS A 74 -7.25 -3.80 5.85
CA LYS A 74 -6.15 -2.85 5.71
C LYS A 74 -6.68 -1.43 5.52
N VAL A 75 -6.17 -0.46 6.29
CA VAL A 75 -6.49 0.97 6.12
C VAL A 75 -5.58 1.62 5.06
N GLY A 76 -4.27 1.36 5.12
CA GLY A 76 -3.31 1.83 4.10
C GLY A 76 -2.69 3.19 4.40
N LEU A 77 -2.45 4.01 3.36
CA LEU A 77 -1.63 5.23 3.45
C LEU A 77 -2.22 6.34 4.32
N SER A 78 -3.51 6.33 4.59
CA SER A 78 -4.13 7.35 5.45
C SER A 78 -3.59 7.33 6.89
N ARG A 79 -2.99 6.21 7.34
CA ARG A 79 -2.24 6.12 8.60
C ARG A 79 -0.93 6.92 8.63
N PHE A 80 -0.49 7.41 7.47
CA PHE A 80 0.81 8.05 7.25
C PHE A 80 0.69 9.47 6.70
N LEU A 81 -0.48 10.10 6.75
CA LEU A 81 -0.64 11.51 6.43
C LEU A 81 0.16 12.37 7.43
N ALA A 82 0.71 13.49 6.93
CA ALA A 82 1.44 14.48 7.73
C ALA A 82 0.49 15.46 8.44
#